data_AF-A0A956Z7Q6-F1
#
_entry.id   AF-A0A956Z7Q6-F1
#
_cell.length_a   1.000
_cell.length_b   1.000
_cell.length_c   1.000
_cell.angle_alpha   90.00
_cell.angle_beta   90.00
_cell.angle_gamma   90.00
#
_symmetry.space_group_name_H-M   'P 1'
#
loop_
_entity.id
_entity.type
_entity.pdbx_description
1 polymer ?
#
loop_
_entity_poly.entity_id
_entity_poly.type
_entity_poly.pdbx_seq_one_letter_code
_entity_poly.pdbx_strand_id
1 'polypeptide(L)'
;MFKLFNRSDSPSPSSAPSATPAQACEKPNSETLADPSAGDSSGVKGAFSGLRAALRQTRNGLLGQLKTLTADASDKPLDAEALEAFEEALIRADFGVDLAVALAEQARQKGLSARQLKPFLREELMRVLGAVSQSSRFNELSYGDDRLNIYFVVGVNGAGKTTLIGKLAHRFVG
;
A
#
# COMPACT_ATOMS: atom_id res chain seq x y z
N MET A 1 33.84 -39.43 7.72
CA MET A 1 34.32 -40.37 6.67
C MET A 1 33.26 -41.45 6.48
N PHE A 2 33.02 -41.89 5.23
CA PHE A 2 32.03 -42.88 4.73
C PHE A 2 30.58 -42.37 4.50
N LYS A 3 29.89 -42.55 3.36
CA LYS A 3 30.13 -42.97 1.95
C LYS A 3 28.82 -42.64 1.18
N LEU A 4 28.76 -41.66 0.26
CA LEU A 4 28.70 -41.76 -1.22
C LEU A 4 28.28 -43.09 -1.91
N PHE A 5 27.37 -42.93 -2.89
CA PHE A 5 26.95 -43.80 -4.03
C PHE A 5 26.08 -45.05 -3.69
N ASN A 6 25.08 -45.50 -4.47
CA ASN A 6 24.87 -45.44 -5.93
C ASN A 6 23.38 -45.70 -6.34
N ARG A 7 23.08 -45.40 -7.60
CA ARG A 7 21.81 -45.39 -8.36
C ARG A 7 21.59 -46.69 -9.15
N SER A 8 20.37 -47.21 -9.21
CA SER A 8 19.74 -48.07 -10.25
C SER A 8 18.24 -48.18 -9.83
N ASP A 9 17.19 -47.92 -10.60
CA ASP A 9 16.90 -48.32 -11.97
C ASP A 9 15.88 -47.36 -12.62
N SER A 10 15.92 -47.31 -13.95
CA SER A 10 14.91 -46.72 -14.82
C SER A 10 14.31 -47.80 -15.71
N PRO A 11 13.00 -47.77 -15.97
CA PRO A 11 12.46 -48.23 -17.25
C PRO A 11 11.96 -47.05 -18.10
N SER A 12 12.15 -47.23 -19.41
CA SER A 12 11.89 -46.34 -20.54
C SER A 12 10.40 -46.34 -20.97
N PRO A 13 9.98 -45.52 -21.97
CA PRO A 13 8.65 -44.89 -22.03
C PRO A 13 7.62 -45.69 -22.85
N SER A 14 6.33 -45.48 -22.58
CA SER A 14 5.23 -45.97 -23.44
C SER A 14 4.06 -44.99 -23.53
N SER A 15 3.83 -44.54 -24.78
CA SER A 15 2.60 -44.13 -25.47
C SER A 15 1.72 -42.96 -24.96
N ALA A 16 1.50 -42.02 -25.89
CA ALA A 16 0.67 -40.81 -25.85
C ALA A 16 -0.85 -41.06 -25.73
N PRO A 17 -1.66 -40.00 -25.57
CA PRO A 17 -2.24 -39.39 -26.78
C PRO A 17 -2.23 -37.86 -26.81
N SER A 18 -2.26 -37.35 -28.04
CA SER A 18 -2.47 -35.97 -28.46
C SER A 18 -3.71 -35.31 -27.84
N ALA A 19 -3.53 -34.14 -27.24
CA ALA A 19 -4.61 -33.20 -26.96
C ALA A 19 -4.23 -31.81 -27.52
N THR A 20 -5.14 -31.35 -28.38
CA THR A 20 -5.33 -30.08 -29.08
C THR A 20 -4.78 -28.82 -28.40
N PRO A 21 -4.35 -27.78 -29.16
CA PRO A 21 -3.84 -26.53 -28.60
C PRO A 21 -4.89 -25.83 -27.74
N ALA A 22 -4.57 -25.62 -26.46
CA ALA A 22 -5.32 -24.76 -25.57
C ALA A 22 -5.20 -23.30 -26.04
N GLN A 23 -6.37 -22.67 -26.10
CA GLN A 23 -6.61 -21.32 -26.58
C GLN A 23 -5.78 -20.28 -25.84
N ALA A 24 -5.35 -19.27 -26.59
CA ALA A 24 -4.70 -18.08 -26.09
C ALA A 24 -5.58 -17.36 -25.05
N CYS A 25 -5.06 -17.19 -23.83
CA CYS A 25 -5.60 -16.19 -22.92
C CYS A 25 -5.16 -14.81 -23.41
N GLU A 26 -6.11 -14.05 -23.96
CA GLU A 26 -5.99 -12.62 -24.17
C GLU A 26 -5.64 -11.91 -22.85
N LYS A 27 -4.60 -11.08 -22.91
CA LYS A 27 -4.22 -10.16 -21.84
C LYS A 27 -5.27 -9.05 -21.77
N PRO A 28 -5.82 -8.68 -20.60
CA PRO A 28 -6.62 -7.47 -20.52
C PRO A 28 -5.72 -6.26 -20.78
N ASN A 29 -6.03 -5.59 -21.88
CA ASN A 29 -5.42 -4.36 -22.35
C ASN A 29 -5.66 -3.26 -21.29
N SER A 30 -4.60 -2.88 -20.57
CA SER A 30 -4.60 -1.62 -19.83
C SER A 30 -4.18 -0.53 -20.80
N GLU A 31 -5.16 0.14 -21.40
CA GLU A 31 -4.92 1.31 -22.24
C GLU A 31 -4.20 2.39 -21.43
N THR A 32 -2.95 2.61 -21.84
CA THR A 32 -2.12 3.74 -21.47
C THR A 32 -2.74 5.01 -22.05
N LEU A 33 -3.28 5.86 -21.18
CA LEU A 33 -3.38 7.29 -21.48
C LEU A 33 -2.18 7.97 -20.83
N ALA A 34 -1.21 8.26 -21.69
CA ALA A 34 -0.05 9.08 -21.41
C ALA A 34 -0.48 10.52 -21.16
N ASP A 35 0.25 11.21 -20.27
CA ASP A 35 0.37 12.66 -20.28
C ASP A 35 1.89 13.00 -20.26
N PRO A 36 2.36 13.99 -21.03
CA PRO A 36 3.75 14.07 -21.46
C PRO A 36 4.65 14.99 -20.61
N SER A 37 5.95 14.79 -20.84
CA SER A 37 7.07 15.73 -20.63
C SER A 37 7.74 15.81 -19.25
N ALA A 38 8.78 14.97 -19.14
CA ALA A 38 10.18 15.34 -18.94
C ALA A 38 10.62 16.18 -17.72
N GLY A 39 11.61 15.64 -17.01
CA GLY A 39 12.44 16.39 -16.08
C GLY A 39 13.19 15.48 -15.12
N ASP A 40 14.25 14.86 -15.63
CA ASP A 40 15.14 13.95 -14.90
C ASP A 40 15.57 14.55 -13.56
N SER A 41 15.18 13.90 -12.47
CA SER A 41 15.64 14.21 -11.11
C SER A 41 15.42 13.00 -10.20
N SER A 42 16.44 12.14 -10.22
CA SER A 42 17.01 11.38 -9.11
C SER A 42 16.05 10.58 -8.23
N GLY A 43 15.84 9.30 -8.60
CA GLY A 43 15.53 8.14 -7.74
C GLY A 43 14.25 8.17 -6.87
N VAL A 44 14.10 9.20 -6.03
CA VAL A 44 13.00 9.39 -5.08
C VAL A 44 11.69 9.76 -5.78
N LYS A 45 11.74 10.56 -6.87
CA LYS A 45 10.52 10.92 -7.63
C LYS A 45 9.86 9.71 -8.30
N GLY A 46 10.65 8.73 -8.75
CA GLY A 46 10.13 7.48 -9.34
C GLY A 46 9.52 6.53 -8.30
N ALA A 47 10.15 6.41 -7.11
CA ALA A 47 9.57 5.63 -6.02
C ALA A 47 8.29 6.26 -5.46
N PHE A 48 8.26 7.60 -5.35
CA PHE A 48 7.09 8.34 -4.87
C PHE A 48 5.94 8.35 -5.88
N SER A 49 6.22 8.37 -7.18
CA SER A 49 5.17 8.26 -8.21
C SER A 49 4.51 6.88 -8.19
N GLY A 50 5.28 5.82 -8.00
CA GLY A 50 4.77 4.45 -7.80
C GLY A 50 3.87 4.34 -6.57
N LEU A 51 4.30 4.91 -5.42
CA LEU A 51 3.49 4.96 -4.21
C LEU A 51 2.18 5.74 -4.44
N ARG A 52 2.25 6.89 -5.11
CA ARG A 52 1.09 7.72 -5.42
C ARG A 52 0.09 6.99 -6.31
N ALA A 53 0.58 6.20 -7.27
CA ALA A 53 -0.27 5.38 -8.13
C ALA A 53 -0.95 4.26 -7.34
N ALA A 54 -0.21 3.56 -6.46
CA ALA A 54 -0.75 2.50 -5.62
C ALA A 54 -1.85 3.02 -4.66
N LEU A 55 -1.68 4.23 -4.11
CA LEU A 55 -2.64 4.85 -3.17
C LEU A 55 -3.78 5.59 -3.87
N ARG A 56 -3.85 5.58 -5.21
CA ARG A 56 -4.84 6.37 -5.97
C ARG A 56 -6.27 6.02 -5.60
N GLN A 57 -6.56 4.73 -5.42
CA GLN A 57 -7.91 4.26 -5.09
C GLN A 57 -8.36 4.73 -3.71
N THR A 58 -7.54 4.50 -2.69
CA THR A 58 -7.80 4.96 -1.31
C THR A 58 -7.98 6.48 -1.26
N ARG A 59 -7.09 7.23 -1.94
CA ARG A 59 -7.18 8.68 -2.02
C ARG A 59 -8.49 9.15 -2.66
N ASN A 60 -8.91 8.52 -3.75
CA ASN A 60 -10.12 8.90 -4.45
C ASN A 60 -11.38 8.57 -3.62
N GLY A 61 -11.40 7.43 -2.90
CA GLY A 61 -12.49 7.08 -1.98
C GLY A 61 -12.65 8.10 -0.86
N LEU A 62 -11.56 8.39 -0.14
CA LEU A 62 -11.58 9.33 0.99
C LEU A 62 -11.88 10.76 0.53
N LEU A 63 -11.25 11.24 -0.54
CA LEU A 63 -11.52 12.59 -1.06
C LEU A 63 -12.91 12.72 -1.66
N GLY A 64 -13.48 11.65 -2.21
CA GLY A 64 -14.85 11.64 -2.74
C GLY A 64 -15.88 11.91 -1.64
N GLN A 65 -15.73 11.23 -0.50
CA GLN A 65 -16.63 11.36 0.64
C GLN A 65 -16.43 12.68 1.38
N LEU A 66 -15.19 13.15 1.52
CA LEU A 66 -14.97 14.49 2.07
C LEU A 66 -15.55 15.57 1.15
N LYS A 67 -15.49 15.39 -0.18
CA LYS A 67 -16.05 16.36 -1.12
C LYS A 67 -17.55 16.54 -0.98
N THR A 68 -18.31 15.47 -0.73
CA THR A 68 -19.76 15.57 -0.49
C THR A 68 -20.07 16.35 0.78
N LEU A 69 -19.25 16.20 1.82
CA LEU A 69 -19.37 16.99 3.06
C LEU A 69 -18.93 18.44 2.89
N THR A 70 -18.00 18.70 1.96
CA THR A 70 -17.49 20.05 1.68
C THR A 70 -18.21 20.77 0.54
N ALA A 71 -19.27 20.20 -0.01
CA ALA A 71 -20.07 20.82 -1.07
C ALA A 71 -20.65 22.16 -0.59
N ASP A 72 -21.01 22.24 0.69
CA ASP A 72 -21.29 23.49 1.37
C ASP A 72 -19.96 24.17 1.74
N ALA A 73 -19.47 24.99 0.81
CA ALA A 73 -18.22 25.74 0.92
C ALA A 73 -18.28 26.91 1.92
N SER A 74 -19.20 26.86 2.89
CA SER A 74 -19.37 27.87 3.91
C SER A 74 -18.25 27.75 4.96
N ASP A 75 -17.75 28.88 5.45
CA ASP A 75 -16.80 28.92 6.57
C ASP A 75 -17.49 28.72 7.93
N LYS A 76 -18.72 28.17 7.93
CA LYS A 76 -19.44 27.86 9.16
C LYS A 76 -18.89 26.57 9.77
N PRO A 77 -18.90 26.46 11.10
CA PRO A 77 -18.65 25.19 11.78
C PRO A 77 -19.60 24.11 11.26
N LEU A 78 -19.10 22.88 11.19
CA LEU A 78 -19.90 21.72 10.84
C LEU A 78 -21.02 21.51 11.88
N ASP A 79 -22.20 21.15 11.40
CA ASP A 79 -23.29 20.71 12.25
C ASP A 79 -23.11 19.24 12.68
N ALA A 80 -24.04 18.76 13.51
CA ALA A 80 -23.99 17.40 14.04
C ALA A 80 -24.04 16.34 12.92
N GLU A 81 -24.86 16.56 11.90
CA GLU A 81 -25.03 15.63 10.77
C GLU A 81 -23.77 15.55 9.91
N ALA A 82 -23.13 16.68 9.60
CA ALA A 82 -21.88 16.68 8.84
C ALA A 82 -20.71 16.06 9.62
N LEU A 83 -20.68 16.21 10.95
CA LEU A 83 -19.68 15.54 11.80
C LEU A 83 -19.89 14.03 11.87
N GLU A 84 -21.14 13.56 11.95
CA GLU A 84 -21.46 12.12 11.91
C GLU A 84 -21.09 11.51 10.56
N ALA A 85 -21.41 12.17 9.46
CA ALA A 85 -21.04 11.70 8.13
C ALA A 85 -19.51 11.74 7.90
N PHE A 86 -18.79 12.67 8.54
CA PHE A 86 -17.33 12.67 8.58
C PHE A 86 -16.76 11.46 9.32
N GLU A 87 -17.33 11.11 10.47
CA GLU A 87 -16.96 9.91 11.23
C GLU A 87 -17.19 8.64 10.40
N GLU A 88 -18.38 8.49 9.80
CA GLU A 88 -18.71 7.34 8.95
C GLU A 88 -17.72 7.20 7.77
N ALA A 89 -17.37 8.33 7.13
CA ALA A 89 -16.40 8.35 6.05
C ALA A 89 -15.02 7.83 6.48
N LEU A 90 -14.57 8.18 7.70
CA LEU A 90 -13.30 7.69 8.25
C LEU A 90 -13.36 6.19 8.55
N ILE A 91 -14.46 5.70 9.12
CA ILE A 91 -14.66 4.27 9.38
C ILE A 91 -14.60 3.47 8.07
N ARG A 92 -15.28 3.95 7.03
CA ARG A 92 -15.29 3.31 5.71
C ARG A 92 -13.93 3.35 5.00
N ALA A 93 -13.05 4.25 5.41
CA ALA A 93 -11.69 4.39 4.89
C ALA A 93 -10.66 3.53 5.65
N ASP A 94 -11.11 2.57 6.47
CA ASP A 94 -10.28 1.68 7.27
C ASP A 94 -9.47 2.36 8.40
N PHE A 95 -9.92 3.52 8.91
CA PHE A 95 -9.27 4.17 10.06
C PHE A 95 -9.62 3.50 11.40
N GLY A 96 -10.70 2.70 11.43
CA GLY A 96 -11.24 2.12 12.66
C GLY A 96 -12.13 3.08 13.44
N VAL A 97 -12.99 2.52 14.29
CA VAL A 97 -14.02 3.27 15.04
C VAL A 97 -13.39 4.23 16.04
N ASP A 98 -12.43 3.76 16.86
CA ASP A 98 -11.83 4.57 17.93
C ASP A 98 -11.16 5.85 17.38
N LEU A 99 -10.43 5.72 16.27
CA LEU A 99 -9.75 6.85 15.64
C LEU A 99 -10.75 7.79 14.95
N ALA A 100 -11.78 7.25 14.30
CA ALA A 100 -12.81 8.06 13.64
C ALA A 100 -13.58 8.92 14.65
N VAL A 101 -14.06 8.33 15.75
CA VAL A 101 -14.75 9.04 16.85
C VAL A 101 -13.84 10.14 17.42
N ALA A 102 -12.58 9.82 17.70
CA ALA A 102 -11.64 10.79 18.25
C ALA A 102 -11.40 11.99 17.31
N LEU A 103 -11.29 11.75 16.00
CA LEU A 103 -11.10 12.80 15.00
C LEU A 103 -12.35 13.65 14.81
N ALA A 104 -13.54 13.06 14.83
CA ALA A 104 -14.81 13.77 14.74
C ALA A 104 -15.06 14.67 15.96
N GLU A 105 -14.80 14.18 17.17
CA GLU A 105 -14.91 14.99 18.40
C GLU A 105 -13.88 16.13 18.42
N GLN A 106 -12.66 15.91 17.96
CA GLN A 106 -11.67 16.99 17.81
C GLN A 106 -12.12 18.04 16.79
N ALA A 107 -12.71 17.61 15.67
CA ALA A 107 -13.26 18.54 14.67
C ALA A 107 -14.42 19.38 15.25
N ARG A 108 -15.28 18.76 16.06
CA ARG A 108 -16.36 19.44 16.81
C ARG A 108 -15.81 20.47 17.79
N GLN A 109 -14.87 20.08 18.65
CA GLN A 109 -14.29 20.95 19.67
C GLN A 109 -13.55 22.14 19.08
N LYS A 110 -12.87 21.94 17.94
CA LYS A 110 -12.18 23.01 17.21
C LYS A 110 -13.13 23.86 16.35
N GLY A 111 -14.42 23.49 16.25
CA GLY A 111 -15.41 24.20 15.44
C GLY A 111 -15.04 24.24 13.96
N LEU A 112 -14.46 23.15 13.44
CA LEU A 112 -13.93 23.13 12.08
C LEU A 112 -15.03 23.31 11.04
N SER A 113 -14.72 24.06 9.99
CA SER A 113 -15.52 24.09 8.77
C SER A 113 -15.12 22.95 7.82
N ALA A 114 -15.97 22.69 6.84
CA ALA A 114 -15.72 21.75 5.75
C ALA A 114 -14.32 21.91 5.11
N ARG A 115 -13.91 23.16 4.82
CA ARG A 115 -12.60 23.45 4.19
C ARG A 115 -11.42 23.10 5.09
N GLN A 116 -11.62 23.11 6.40
CA GLN A 116 -10.59 22.83 7.40
C GLN A 116 -10.40 21.35 7.71
N LEU A 117 -11.36 20.48 7.34
CA LEU A 117 -11.26 19.03 7.58
C LEU A 117 -10.05 18.38 6.93
N LYS A 118 -9.78 18.70 5.65
CA LYS A 118 -8.64 18.13 4.92
C LYS A 118 -7.28 18.53 5.51
N PRO A 119 -6.99 19.82 5.77
CA PRO A 119 -5.74 20.18 6.42
C PRO A 119 -5.64 19.64 7.85
N PHE A 120 -6.74 19.61 8.60
CA PHE A 120 -6.78 18.99 9.94
C PHE A 120 -6.42 17.51 9.90
N LEU A 121 -7.06 16.71 9.04
CA LEU A 121 -6.74 15.29 8.88
C LEU A 121 -5.28 15.06 8.47
N ARG A 122 -4.74 15.90 7.59
CA ARG A 122 -3.33 15.82 7.19
C ARG A 122 -2.42 16.04 8.40
N GLU A 123 -2.71 17.06 9.21
CA GLU A 123 -1.94 17.37 10.42
C GLU A 123 -1.99 16.23 11.43
N GLU A 124 -3.18 15.70 11.73
CA GLU A 124 -3.35 14.58 12.66
C GLU A 124 -2.66 13.31 12.17
N LEU A 125 -2.74 13.00 10.87
CA LEU A 125 -1.99 11.88 10.28
C LEU A 125 -0.47 12.08 10.38
N MET A 126 0.03 13.29 10.13
CA MET A 126 1.46 13.59 10.30
C MET A 126 1.89 13.47 11.76
N ARG A 127 1.04 13.86 12.71
CA ARG A 127 1.29 13.72 14.14
C ARG A 127 1.37 12.25 14.55
N VAL A 128 0.38 11.45 14.16
CA VAL A 128 0.32 10.01 14.48
C VAL A 128 1.49 9.25 13.83
N LEU A 129 1.71 9.43 12.53
CA LEU A 129 2.81 8.76 11.82
C LEU A 129 4.19 9.29 12.24
N GLY A 130 4.28 10.58 12.57
CA GLY A 130 5.50 11.22 13.06
C GLY A 130 5.94 10.66 14.41
N ALA A 131 4.99 10.44 15.33
CA ALA A 131 5.26 9.80 16.61
C ALA A 131 5.87 8.40 16.45
N VAL A 132 5.42 7.64 15.44
CA VAL A 132 6.01 6.34 15.10
C VAL A 132 7.40 6.51 14.47
N SER A 133 7.59 7.49 13.60
CA SER A 133 8.84 7.75 12.88
C SER A 133 10.01 8.16 13.80
N GLN A 134 9.74 8.83 14.93
CA GLN A 134 10.79 9.22 15.89
C GLN A 134 11.44 8.02 16.60
N SER A 135 10.82 6.85 16.54
CA SER A 135 11.50 5.60 16.88
C SER A 135 12.33 5.12 15.68
N SER A 136 13.60 5.51 15.63
CA SER A 136 14.58 5.21 14.57
C SER A 136 14.78 3.72 14.26
N ARG A 137 14.09 2.82 14.95
CA ARG A 137 14.14 1.36 14.78
C ARG A 137 13.19 0.80 13.72
N PHE A 138 12.25 1.58 13.19
CA PHE A 138 11.18 1.01 12.34
C PHE A 138 11.24 1.34 10.85
N ASN A 139 12.05 2.32 10.44
CA ASN A 139 12.06 2.80 9.05
C ASN A 139 13.22 2.27 8.21
N GLU A 140 14.19 1.60 8.82
CA GLU A 140 15.32 0.97 8.12
C GLU A 140 15.41 -0.51 8.47
N LEU A 141 15.63 -1.34 7.46
CA LEU A 141 15.92 -2.75 7.67
C LEU A 141 17.32 -2.83 8.27
N SER A 142 17.48 -3.46 9.44
CA SER A 142 18.79 -3.64 10.03
C SER A 142 19.62 -4.64 9.21
N TYR A 143 20.79 -4.21 8.72
CA TYR A 143 21.77 -5.06 8.05
C TYR A 143 23.18 -4.69 8.54
N GLY A 144 24.11 -5.63 8.42
CA GLY A 144 25.54 -5.34 8.59
C GLY A 144 26.28 -5.59 7.29
N ASP A 145 27.25 -4.73 7.01
CA ASP A 145 28.14 -4.86 5.86
C ASP A 145 29.10 -6.05 6.03
N ASP A 146 29.55 -6.62 4.91
CA ASP A 146 30.53 -7.71 4.83
C ASP A 146 30.22 -8.94 5.69
N ARG A 147 28.94 -9.17 6.01
CA ARG A 147 28.47 -10.34 6.75
C ARG A 147 27.18 -10.88 6.17
N LEU A 148 26.92 -12.16 6.47
CA LEU A 148 25.67 -12.80 6.10
C LEU A 148 24.51 -12.22 6.93
N ASN A 149 23.60 -11.51 6.26
CA ASN A 149 22.36 -11.02 6.83
C ASN A 149 21.25 -12.07 6.65
N ILE A 150 20.65 -12.52 7.75
CA ILE A 150 19.59 -13.55 7.75
C ILE A 150 18.25 -12.88 8.09
N TYR A 151 17.30 -12.92 7.16
CA TYR A 151 15.93 -12.42 7.34
C TYR A 151 14.94 -13.57 7.38
N PHE A 152 14.14 -13.65 8.45
CA PHE A 152 13.06 -14.62 8.56
C PHE A 152 11.72 -13.96 8.23
N VAL A 153 11.11 -14.35 7.09
CA VAL A 153 9.85 -13.78 6.60
C VAL A 153 8.69 -14.73 6.90
N VAL A 154 7.73 -14.26 7.69
CA VAL A 154 6.57 -15.05 8.14
C VAL A 154 5.25 -14.44 7.67
N GLY A 155 4.19 -15.26 7.59
CA GLY A 155 2.84 -14.81 7.24
C GLY A 155 1.99 -15.90 6.56
N VAL A 156 0.72 -15.60 6.31
CA VAL A 156 -0.26 -16.53 5.70
C VAL A 156 -0.05 -16.71 4.20
N ASN A 157 -0.67 -17.74 3.61
CA ASN A 157 -0.64 -17.97 2.17
C ASN A 157 -1.30 -16.82 1.40
N GLY A 158 -0.73 -16.42 0.26
CA GLY A 158 -1.26 -15.32 -0.56
C GLY A 158 -0.83 -13.91 -0.15
N ALA A 159 -0.22 -13.71 1.03
CA ALA A 159 0.24 -12.38 1.50
C ALA A 159 1.46 -11.79 0.74
N GLY A 160 1.93 -12.45 -0.32
CA GLY A 160 3.05 -11.96 -1.15
C GLY A 160 4.45 -12.20 -0.59
N LYS A 161 4.64 -13.12 0.39
CA LYS A 161 5.94 -13.43 1.01
C LYS A 161 7.04 -13.73 -0.02
N THR A 162 6.79 -14.64 -0.95
CA THR A 162 7.75 -15.03 -2.00
C THR A 162 8.06 -13.88 -2.94
N THR A 163 7.06 -13.06 -3.27
CA THR A 163 7.23 -11.85 -4.10
C THR A 163 8.07 -10.80 -3.39
N LEU A 164 7.88 -10.62 -2.08
CA LEU A 164 8.69 -9.71 -1.26
C LEU A 164 10.15 -10.18 -1.20
N ILE A 165 10.40 -11.47 -1.00
CA ILE A 165 11.76 -12.05 -1.01
C ILE A 165 12.45 -11.77 -2.34
N GLY A 166 11.77 -11.98 -3.47
CA GLY A 166 12.33 -11.68 -4.79
C GLY A 166 12.65 -10.19 -5.00
N LYS A 167 11.75 -9.29 -4.56
CA LYS A 167 11.98 -7.83 -4.61
C LYS A 167 13.16 -7.40 -3.74
N LEU A 168 13.29 -7.96 -2.52
CA LEU A 168 14.41 -7.69 -1.63
C LEU A 168 15.73 -8.22 -2.21
N ALA A 169 15.73 -9.44 -2.75
CA ALA A 169 16.91 -10.01 -3.42
C ALA A 169 17.39 -9.14 -4.58
N HIS A 170 16.47 -8.67 -5.44
CA HIS A 170 16.82 -7.75 -6.53
C HIS A 170 17.42 -6.43 -6.01
N ARG A 171 16.88 -5.87 -4.91
CA ARG A 171 17.35 -4.62 -4.30
C ARG A 171 18.71 -4.73 -3.61
N PHE A 172 19.08 -5.90 -3.09
CA PHE A 172 20.36 -6.10 -2.39
C PHE A 172 21.48 -6.64 -3.28
N VAL A 173 21.13 -7.29 -4.39
CA VAL A 173 22.11 -7.85 -5.35
C VAL A 173 22.43 -6.86 -6.48
N GLY A 174 21.49 -5.98 -6.84
CA GLY A 174 21.68 -4.89 -7.82
C GLY A 174 22.15 -3.61 -7.16
#